data_AF-U7VBJ6-F1
#
_entry.id   AF-U7VBJ6-F1
#
_cell.length_a   1.000
_cell.length_b   1.000
_cell.length_c   1.000
_cell.angle_alpha   90.00
_cell.angle_beta   90.00
_cell.angle_gamma   90.00
#
_symmetry.space_group_name_H-M   'P 1'
#
loop_
_entity.id
_entity.type
_entity.pdbx_description
1 polymer ?
#
loop_
_entity_poly.entity_id
_entity_poly.type
_entity_poly.pdbx_seq_one_letter_code
_entity_poly.pdbx_strand_id
1 'polypeptide(L)'
;MNLKKYEELVYEQNFETPQENRIELGNYIKKLRISQDISLTQLADLAKINISDLHKIEHGTKIKINPFQLKKLAKLLNVDYKSLYRIVNFLDEEDFNNDNLISVEKLYTANEVEKILSSFYLKITPENIKLLLHVLDNSSERTLDELFSFLQYLKTKK
;
A
#
# COMPACT_ATOMS: atom_id res chain seq x y z
N MET A 1 -5.83 -14.04 -26.46
CA MET A 1 -6.35 -13.29 -25.30
C MET A 1 -7.85 -13.57 -25.22
N ASN A 2 -8.38 -14.00 -24.08
CA ASN A 2 -9.83 -14.24 -23.92
C ASN A 2 -10.55 -12.88 -23.82
N LEU A 3 -11.81 -12.81 -24.28
CA LEU A 3 -12.72 -11.66 -24.15
C LEU A 3 -12.67 -11.03 -22.75
N LYS A 4 -12.72 -11.83 -21.69
CA LYS A 4 -12.66 -11.34 -20.30
C LYS A 4 -11.37 -10.55 -20.02
N LYS A 5 -10.22 -11.08 -20.48
CA LYS A 5 -8.92 -10.43 -20.33
C LYS A 5 -8.80 -9.14 -21.15
N TYR A 6 -9.51 -9.06 -22.27
CA TYR A 6 -9.58 -7.83 -23.07
C TYR A 6 -10.45 -6.77 -22.39
N GLU A 7 -11.58 -7.15 -21.82
CA GLU A 7 -12.43 -6.24 -21.05
C GLU A 7 -11.69 -5.67 -19.83
N GLU A 8 -11.01 -6.51 -19.05
CA GLU A 8 -10.16 -6.09 -17.92
C GLU A 8 -9.11 -5.05 -18.34
N LEU A 9 -8.40 -5.32 -19.44
CA LEU A 9 -7.38 -4.40 -19.99
C LEU A 9 -7.98 -3.03 -20.41
N VAL A 10 -9.20 -3.01 -20.94
CA VAL A 10 -9.90 -1.77 -21.30
C VAL A 10 -10.28 -0.99 -20.05
N TYR A 11 -10.74 -1.65 -18.99
CA TYR A 11 -11.09 -1.00 -17.73
C TYR A 11 -9.85 -0.39 -17.05
N GLU A 12 -8.74 -1.12 -16.99
CA GLU A 12 -7.48 -0.63 -16.43
C GLU A 12 -6.97 0.63 -17.14
N GLN A 13 -6.94 0.62 -18.48
CA GLN A 13 -6.48 1.77 -19.26
C GLN A 13 -7.35 3.03 -19.05
N ASN A 14 -8.64 2.85 -18.75
CA ASN A 14 -9.56 3.95 -18.51
C ASN A 14 -9.65 4.36 -17.03
N PHE A 15 -8.93 3.67 -16.14
CA PHE A 15 -9.02 3.80 -14.68
C PHE A 15 -10.44 3.57 -14.16
N GLU A 16 -11.10 2.55 -14.71
CA GLU A 16 -12.47 2.19 -14.41
C GLU A 16 -12.53 0.86 -13.66
N THR A 17 -13.51 0.72 -12.78
CA THR A 17 -13.76 -0.55 -12.08
C THR A 17 -14.79 -1.35 -12.85
N PRO A 18 -14.59 -2.64 -13.16
CA PRO A 18 -15.58 -3.46 -13.87
C PRO A 18 -16.95 -3.49 -13.17
N GLN A 19 -18.03 -3.63 -13.94
CA GLN A 19 -19.40 -3.54 -13.40
C GLN A 19 -19.68 -4.54 -12.26
N GLU A 20 -19.21 -5.78 -12.41
CA GLU A 20 -19.36 -6.84 -11.41
C GLU A 20 -18.77 -6.40 -10.05
N ASN A 21 -17.51 -5.97 -10.06
CA ASN A 21 -16.78 -5.44 -8.90
C ASN A 21 -17.48 -4.23 -8.26
N ARG A 22 -18.05 -3.32 -9.08
CA ARG A 22 -18.80 -2.16 -8.57
C ARG A 22 -20.07 -2.57 -7.82
N ILE A 23 -20.80 -3.55 -8.36
CA ILE A 23 -22.02 -4.07 -7.73
C ILE A 23 -21.66 -4.82 -6.44
N GLU A 24 -20.62 -5.65 -6.48
CA GLU A 24 -20.12 -6.36 -5.30
C GLU A 24 -19.74 -5.39 -4.18
N LEU A 25 -18.93 -4.36 -4.49
CA LEU A 25 -18.55 -3.33 -3.54
C LEU A 25 -19.76 -2.63 -2.93
N GLY A 26 -20.71 -2.22 -3.78
CA GLY A 26 -21.90 -1.49 -3.34
C GLY A 26 -22.75 -2.31 -2.38
N ASN A 27 -22.97 -3.59 -2.70
CA ASN A 27 -23.69 -4.52 -1.82
C ASN A 27 -22.95 -4.76 -0.49
N TYR A 28 -21.62 -4.89 -0.54
CA TYR A 28 -20.81 -5.10 0.65
C TYR A 28 -20.87 -3.89 1.61
N ILE A 29 -20.67 -2.68 1.10
CA ILE A 29 -20.77 -1.43 1.88
C ILE A 29 -22.18 -1.28 2.46
N LYS A 30 -23.21 -1.50 1.64
CA LYS A 30 -24.61 -1.39 2.08
C LYS A 30 -24.92 -2.38 3.21
N LYS A 31 -24.44 -3.62 3.11
CA LYS A 31 -24.59 -4.65 4.15
C LYS A 31 -23.95 -4.21 5.46
N LEU A 32 -22.70 -3.73 5.43
CA LEU A 32 -22.00 -3.24 6.62
C LEU A 32 -22.73 -2.06 7.26
N ARG A 33 -23.15 -1.08 6.44
CA ARG A 33 -23.88 0.08 6.90
C ARG A 33 -25.19 -0.29 7.61
N ILE A 34 -25.99 -1.18 7.01
CA ILE A 34 -27.24 -1.66 7.60
C ILE A 34 -26.98 -2.43 8.90
N SER A 35 -25.90 -3.23 8.97
CA SER A 35 -25.54 -3.96 10.20
C SER A 35 -25.14 -3.07 11.38
N GLN A 36 -24.86 -1.79 11.12
CA GLN A 36 -24.53 -0.78 12.14
C GLN A 36 -25.70 0.19 12.40
N ASP A 37 -26.89 -0.04 11.80
CA ASP A 37 -28.06 0.84 11.87
C ASP A 37 -27.79 2.29 11.42
N ILE A 38 -26.88 2.47 10.46
CA ILE A 38 -26.52 3.79 9.92
C ILE A 38 -27.29 4.04 8.61
N SER A 39 -27.89 5.22 8.46
CA SER A 39 -28.52 5.63 7.19
C SER A 39 -27.46 6.06 6.16
N LEU A 40 -27.82 6.04 4.87
CA LEU A 40 -26.92 6.50 3.80
C LEU A 40 -26.44 7.94 4.05
N THR A 41 -27.34 8.82 4.48
CA THR A 41 -27.05 10.23 4.81
C THR A 41 -26.06 10.34 5.96
N GLN A 42 -26.31 9.62 7.06
CA GLN A 42 -25.40 9.61 8.20
C GLN A 42 -24.00 9.12 7.84
N LEU A 43 -23.89 8.05 7.04
CA LEU A 43 -22.58 7.55 6.60
C LEU A 43 -21.85 8.57 5.72
N ALA A 44 -22.56 9.23 4.80
CA ALA A 44 -21.98 10.26 3.94
C ALA A 44 -21.44 11.44 4.76
N ASP A 45 -22.22 11.91 5.73
CA ASP A 45 -21.84 13.02 6.61
C ASP A 45 -20.63 12.68 7.48
N LEU A 46 -20.64 11.49 8.12
CA LEU A 46 -19.52 11.01 8.93
C LEU A 46 -18.25 10.81 8.09
N ALA A 47 -18.39 10.27 6.88
CA ALA A 47 -17.27 10.06 5.97
C ALA A 47 -16.78 11.35 5.31
N LYS A 48 -17.55 12.46 5.41
CA LYS A 48 -17.33 13.68 4.65
C LYS A 48 -17.21 13.38 3.16
N ILE A 49 -18.16 12.60 2.65
CA ILE A 49 -18.30 12.21 1.24
C ILE A 49 -19.64 12.76 0.73
N ASN A 50 -19.69 13.16 -0.54
CA ASN A 50 -20.93 13.58 -1.15
C ASN A 50 -21.96 12.43 -1.14
N ILE A 51 -23.17 12.69 -0.63
CA ILE A 51 -24.26 11.71 -0.55
C ILE A 51 -24.58 11.07 -1.92
N SER A 52 -24.51 11.84 -3.00
CA SER A 52 -24.72 11.37 -4.38
C SER A 52 -23.62 10.41 -4.82
N ASP A 53 -22.36 10.66 -4.43
CA ASP A 53 -21.26 9.75 -4.71
C ASP A 53 -21.42 8.44 -3.93
N LEU A 54 -21.73 8.51 -2.62
CA LEU A 54 -21.98 7.31 -1.82
C LEU A 54 -23.17 6.50 -2.35
N HIS A 55 -24.24 7.17 -2.77
CA HIS A 55 -25.36 6.53 -3.44
C HIS A 55 -24.92 5.78 -4.70
N LYS A 56 -24.12 6.40 -5.57
CA LYS A 56 -23.61 5.75 -6.79
C LYS A 56 -22.69 4.58 -6.48
N ILE A 57 -21.92 4.66 -5.40
CA ILE A 57 -21.08 3.55 -4.91
C ILE A 57 -21.96 2.37 -4.46
N GLU A 58 -22.92 2.60 -3.56
CA GLU A 58 -23.81 1.52 -3.06
C GLU A 58 -24.66 0.87 -4.15
N HIS A 59 -24.93 1.57 -5.25
CA HIS A 59 -25.69 1.05 -6.40
C HIS A 59 -24.79 0.56 -7.56
N GLY A 60 -23.46 0.58 -7.41
CA GLY A 60 -22.53 0.10 -8.43
C GLY A 60 -22.48 0.93 -9.72
N THR A 61 -23.01 2.15 -9.71
CA THR A 61 -23.04 3.06 -10.88
C THR A 61 -21.85 4.01 -10.94
N LYS A 62 -21.02 4.04 -9.90
CA LYS A 62 -19.79 4.84 -9.87
C LYS A 62 -18.67 4.13 -10.64
N ILE A 63 -18.47 4.49 -11.90
CA ILE A 63 -17.46 3.88 -12.79
C ILE A 63 -16.04 4.03 -12.26
N LYS A 64 -15.67 5.25 -11.83
CA LYS A 64 -14.33 5.57 -11.30
C LYS A 64 -14.39 5.70 -9.79
N ILE A 65 -13.81 4.73 -9.09
CA ILE A 65 -13.83 4.66 -7.63
C ILE A 65 -12.60 5.37 -7.06
N ASN A 66 -12.80 6.16 -6.00
CA ASN A 66 -11.73 6.90 -5.36
C ASN A 66 -11.19 6.10 -4.14
N PRO A 67 -9.89 5.72 -4.11
CA PRO A 67 -9.30 5.00 -3.00
C PRO A 67 -9.45 5.72 -1.64
N PHE A 68 -9.34 7.04 -1.62
CA PHE A 68 -9.50 7.83 -0.40
C PHE A 68 -10.92 7.78 0.16
N GLN A 69 -11.93 7.66 -0.70
CA GLN A 69 -13.33 7.47 -0.26
C GLN A 69 -13.47 6.09 0.40
N LEU A 70 -12.94 5.04 -0.22
CA LEU A 70 -12.98 3.69 0.33
C LEU A 70 -12.26 3.61 1.69
N LYS A 71 -11.08 4.23 1.83
CA LYS A 71 -10.35 4.25 3.10
C LYS A 71 -11.15 4.92 4.24
N LYS A 72 -11.87 6.00 3.94
CA LYS A 72 -12.74 6.67 4.92
C LYS A 72 -13.94 5.80 5.29
N LEU A 73 -14.58 5.17 4.30
CA LEU A 73 -15.72 4.29 4.53
C LEU A 73 -15.31 3.06 5.35
N ALA A 74 -14.19 2.41 5.02
CA ALA A 74 -13.66 1.27 5.77
C ALA A 74 -13.43 1.60 7.25
N LYS A 75 -12.85 2.77 7.54
CA LYS A 75 -12.64 3.24 8.91
C LYS A 75 -13.94 3.37 9.70
N LEU A 76 -15.00 3.93 9.09
CA LEU A 76 -16.29 4.11 9.75
C LEU A 76 -17.07 2.80 9.89
N LEU A 77 -16.97 1.93 8.88
CA LEU A 77 -17.61 0.62 8.86
C LEU A 77 -16.81 -0.44 9.65
N ASN A 78 -15.72 -0.06 10.29
CA ASN A 78 -14.86 -0.91 11.11
C ASN A 78 -14.38 -2.19 10.38
N VAL A 79 -13.93 -2.02 9.14
CA VAL A 79 -13.32 -3.08 8.33
C VAL A 79 -11.95 -2.65 7.81
N ASP A 80 -11.10 -3.61 7.46
CA ASP A 80 -9.84 -3.31 6.79
C ASP A 80 -10.12 -2.71 5.41
N TYR A 81 -9.50 -1.56 5.11
CA TYR A 81 -9.64 -0.91 3.81
C TYR A 81 -9.11 -1.78 2.68
N LYS A 82 -8.15 -2.67 2.97
CA LYS A 82 -7.62 -3.61 1.98
C LYS A 82 -8.71 -4.52 1.42
N SER A 83 -9.71 -4.90 2.22
CA SER A 83 -10.84 -5.70 1.75
C SER A 83 -11.65 -4.96 0.68
N LEU A 84 -11.89 -3.65 0.86
CA LEU A 84 -12.59 -2.84 -0.16
C LEU A 84 -11.73 -2.65 -1.41
N TYR A 85 -10.43 -2.49 -1.23
CA TYR A 85 -9.49 -2.31 -2.34
C TYR A 85 -9.40 -3.57 -3.20
N ARG A 86 -9.41 -4.75 -2.57
CA ARG A 86 -9.43 -6.03 -3.28
C ARG A 86 -10.68 -6.19 -4.15
N ILE A 87 -11.85 -5.82 -3.64
CA ILE A 87 -13.11 -5.91 -4.40
C ILE A 87 -13.03 -5.08 -5.69
N VAL A 88 -12.32 -3.95 -5.70
CA VAL A 88 -12.21 -3.06 -6.87
C VAL A 88 -10.90 -3.23 -7.65
N ASN A 89 -10.16 -4.32 -7.39
CA ASN A 89 -8.87 -4.63 -8.01
C ASN A 89 -7.80 -3.53 -7.83
N PHE A 90 -7.85 -2.80 -6.70
CA PHE A 90 -6.73 -1.95 -6.28
C PHE A 90 -5.64 -2.72 -5.56
N LEU A 91 -5.96 -3.92 -5.08
CA LEU A 91 -5.03 -4.86 -4.48
C LEU A 91 -5.38 -6.25 -5.00
N ASP A 92 -4.35 -7.04 -5.29
CA ASP A 92 -4.44 -8.44 -5.63
C ASP A 92 -4.06 -9.31 -4.42
N GLU A 93 -4.29 -10.63 -4.51
CA GLU A 93 -3.92 -11.57 -3.44
C GLU A 93 -2.43 -11.47 -3.05
N GLU A 94 -1.59 -11.09 -4.00
CA GLU A 94 -0.16 -10.87 -3.78
C GLU A 94 0.13 -9.74 -2.78
N ASP A 95 -0.73 -8.72 -2.68
CA ASP A 95 -0.57 -7.56 -1.77
C ASP A 95 -0.92 -7.87 -0.30
N PHE A 96 -1.45 -9.06 -0.04
CA PHE A 96 -1.79 -9.55 1.31
C PHE A 96 -0.71 -10.48 1.88
N ASN A 97 0.21 -10.95 1.05
CA ASN A 97 1.37 -11.70 1.51
C ASN A 97 2.37 -10.71 2.11
N ASN A 98 2.68 -10.84 3.41
CA ASN A 98 3.73 -10.03 4.05
C ASN A 98 5.12 -10.26 3.44
N ASP A 99 5.30 -11.36 2.70
CA ASP A 99 6.54 -11.68 1.97
C ASP A 99 6.69 -10.84 0.69
N ASN A 100 5.59 -10.20 0.23
CA ASN A 100 5.54 -9.28 -0.90
C ASN A 100 5.52 -7.82 -0.45
N LEU A 101 6.25 -7.47 0.62
CA LEU A 101 6.91 -6.17 0.58
C LEU A 101 7.64 -6.14 -0.76
N ILE A 102 7.23 -5.23 -1.65
CA ILE A 102 7.89 -5.07 -2.94
C ILE A 102 9.40 -5.16 -2.65
N SER A 103 10.08 -6.10 -3.29
CA SER A 103 11.53 -6.14 -3.36
C SER A 103 12.00 -4.92 -4.17
N VAL A 104 11.65 -3.70 -3.73
CA VAL A 104 12.22 -2.45 -4.26
C VAL A 104 13.63 -2.25 -3.71
N GLU A 105 14.04 -3.01 -2.70
CA GLU A 105 15.45 -3.27 -2.50
C GLU A 105 15.88 -4.21 -3.61
N LYS A 106 16.43 -3.62 -4.67
CA LYS A 106 17.44 -4.29 -5.49
C LYS A 106 18.36 -5.00 -4.48
N LEU A 107 18.32 -6.33 -4.43
CA LEU A 107 19.18 -7.09 -3.53
C LEU A 107 20.61 -6.82 -3.98
N TYR A 108 21.24 -5.85 -3.33
CA TYR A 108 22.62 -5.50 -3.60
C TYR A 108 23.48 -6.60 -3.01
N THR A 109 24.29 -7.23 -3.85
CA THR A 109 25.38 -8.07 -3.36
C THR A 109 26.30 -7.23 -2.47
N ALA A 110 27.00 -7.86 -1.52
CA ALA A 110 27.96 -7.16 -0.66
C ALA A 110 28.93 -6.28 -1.45
N ASN A 111 29.33 -6.73 -2.65
CA ASN A 111 30.20 -5.98 -3.57
C ASN A 111 29.54 -4.72 -4.16
N GLU A 112 28.23 -4.73 -4.40
CA GLU A 112 27.51 -3.56 -4.88
C GLU A 112 27.29 -2.53 -3.77
N VAL A 113 26.96 -3.00 -2.56
CA VAL A 113 26.90 -2.14 -1.37
C VAL A 113 28.26 -1.51 -1.10
N GLU A 114 29.35 -2.28 -1.20
CA GLU A 114 30.72 -1.78 -1.05
C GLU A 114 31.05 -0.67 -2.05
N LYS A 115 30.70 -0.85 -3.33
CA LYS A 115 30.89 0.18 -4.37
C LYS A 115 30.09 1.45 -4.08
N ILE A 116 28.83 1.30 -3.68
CA ILE A 116 27.95 2.42 -3.34
C ILE A 116 28.54 3.19 -2.16
N LEU A 117 28.86 2.51 -1.05
CA LEU A 117 29.42 3.14 0.15
C LEU A 117 30.76 3.81 -0.14
N SER A 118 31.63 3.18 -0.92
CA SER A 118 32.91 3.74 -1.34
C SER A 118 32.73 5.02 -2.19
N SER A 119 31.67 5.09 -3.00
CA SER A 119 31.35 6.28 -3.81
C SER A 119 30.88 7.49 -2.98
N PHE A 120 30.14 7.24 -1.89
CA PHE A 120 29.58 8.30 -1.04
C PHE A 120 30.52 8.73 0.09
N TYR A 121 31.37 7.81 0.55
CA TYR A 121 32.26 8.02 1.69
C TYR A 121 33.71 7.70 1.31
N LEU A 122 34.39 8.67 0.68
CA LEU A 122 35.77 8.63 0.16
C LEU A 122 36.88 8.17 1.14
N LYS A 123 36.58 7.87 2.41
CA LYS A 123 37.56 7.45 3.44
C LYS A 123 37.24 6.10 4.10
N ILE A 124 36.19 5.40 3.69
CA ILE A 124 35.88 4.08 4.27
C ILE A 124 36.67 3.02 3.48
N THR A 125 37.52 2.27 4.18
CA THR A 125 38.27 1.15 3.58
C THR A 125 37.37 -0.08 3.41
N PRO A 126 37.64 -0.95 2.41
CA PRO A 126 36.94 -2.22 2.25
C PRO A 126 36.86 -3.06 3.54
N GLU A 127 37.93 -3.08 4.33
CA GLU A 127 37.98 -3.76 5.63
C GLU A 127 36.97 -3.21 6.64
N ASN A 128 36.77 -1.89 6.68
CA ASN A 128 35.78 -1.28 7.59
C ASN A 128 34.35 -1.59 7.14
N ILE A 129 34.09 -1.72 5.83
CA ILE A 129 32.80 -2.12 5.29
C ILE A 129 32.51 -3.58 5.62
N LYS A 130 33.49 -4.48 5.45
CA LYS A 130 33.35 -5.90 5.81
C LYS A 130 33.09 -6.08 7.31
N LEU A 131 33.79 -5.31 8.16
CA LEU A 131 33.55 -5.34 9.60
C LEU A 131 32.13 -4.87 9.95
N LEU A 132 31.65 -3.80 9.29
CA LEU A 132 30.28 -3.30 9.46
C LEU A 132 29.24 -4.37 9.08
N LEU A 133 29.40 -5.02 7.92
CA LEU A 133 28.50 -6.08 7.46
C LEU A 133 28.47 -7.28 8.41
N HIS A 134 29.63 -7.70 8.93
CA HIS A 134 29.71 -8.78 9.92
C HIS A 134 29.02 -8.44 11.24
N VAL A 135 29.09 -7.17 11.69
CA VAL A 135 28.37 -6.71 12.90
C VAL A 135 26.87 -6.69 12.64
N LEU A 136 26.44 -6.28 11.45
CA LEU A 136 25.03 -6.25 11.06
C LEU A 136 24.40 -7.64 11.03
N ASP A 137 25.10 -8.63 10.46
CA ASP A 137 24.64 -10.03 10.36
C ASP A 137 24.39 -10.69 11.75
N ASN A 138 24.97 -10.16 12.81
CA ASN A 138 24.88 -10.68 14.18
C ASN A 138 24.12 -9.75 15.15
N SER A 139 23.46 -8.71 14.63
CA SER A 139 22.85 -7.66 15.45
C SER A 139 21.35 -7.86 15.64
N SER A 140 20.85 -7.65 16.87
CA SER A 140 19.41 -7.55 17.13
C SER A 140 18.86 -6.24 16.54
N GLU A 141 17.56 -6.16 16.24
CA GLU A 141 16.92 -4.95 15.65
C GLU A 141 17.26 -3.65 16.41
N ARG A 142 17.44 -3.72 17.72
CA ARG A 142 17.77 -2.57 18.58
C ARG A 142 19.14 -1.95 18.29
N THR A 143 20.09 -2.74 17.79
CA THR A 143 21.45 -2.31 17.47
C THR A 143 21.52 -1.55 16.14
N LEU A 144 20.54 -1.75 15.25
CA LEU A 144 20.46 -1.06 13.96
C LEU A 144 20.10 0.42 14.13
N ASP A 145 19.19 0.73 15.05
CA ASP A 145 18.77 2.11 15.35
C ASP A 145 19.92 2.96 15.90
N GLU A 146 20.77 2.35 16.75
CA GLU A 146 21.97 2.98 17.28
C GLU A 146 22.99 3.24 16.17
N LEU A 147 23.14 2.29 15.25
CA LEU A 147 24.00 2.41 14.07
C LEU A 147 23.55 3.52 13.12
N PHE A 148 22.25 3.60 12.82
CA PHE A 148 21.70 4.67 11.99
C PHE A 148 21.86 6.04 12.64
N SER A 149 21.65 6.13 13.95
CA SER A 149 21.87 7.35 14.72
C SER A 149 23.34 7.79 14.67
N PHE A 150 24.27 6.84 14.79
CA PHE A 150 25.71 7.10 14.68
C PHE A 150 26.13 7.54 13.27
N LEU A 151 25.61 6.89 12.22
CA LEU A 151 25.88 7.28 10.84
C LEU A 151 25.33 8.68 10.51
N GLN A 152 24.13 9.01 10.99
CA GLN A 152 23.60 10.38 10.87
C GLN A 152 24.51 11.39 11.59
N TYR A 153 24.95 11.07 12.80
CA TYR A 153 25.88 11.91 13.55
C TYR A 153 27.19 12.14 12.77
N LEU A 154 27.80 11.09 12.21
CA LEU A 154 29.00 11.23 11.38
C LEU A 154 28.77 12.10 10.13
N LYS A 155 27.59 11.99 9.50
CA LYS A 155 27.20 12.81 8.34
C LYS A 155 27.07 14.30 8.69
N THR A 156 26.67 14.63 9.92
CA THR A 156 26.52 16.02 10.38
C THR A 156 27.84 16.68 10.76
N LYS A 157 28.92 15.92 10.97
CA LYS A 157 30.24 16.42 11.37
C LYS A 157 31.15 16.82 10.19
N LYS A 158 30.56 17.45 9.16
CA LYS A 158 31.31 18.11 8.09
C LYS A 158 31.86 19.45 8.54
#